data_AF-A0A4R6UDU4-F1
#
_entry.id   AF-A0A4R6UDU4-F1
#
_cell.length_a   1.000
_cell.length_b   1.000
_cell.length_c   1.000
_cell.angle_alpha   90.00
_cell.angle_beta   90.00
_cell.angle_gamma   90.00
#
_symmetry.space_group_name_H-M   'P 1'
#
loop_
_entity.id
_entity.type
_entity.pdbx_description
1 polymer ?
#
loop_
_entity_poly.entity_id
_entity_poly.type
_entity_poly.pdbx_seq_one_letter_code
_entity_poly.pdbx_strand_id
1 'polypeptide(L)' 'MRTVYIVSGPAGVGKSTTSSALVKALESSAYISGDAVHDMHVSGQQKPWESESEVTLI' A
#
# COMPACT_ATOMS: atom_id res chain seq x y z
N MET A 1 15.57 15.71 -7.00
CA MET A 1 14.11 15.71 -7.21
C MET A 1 13.54 14.47 -6.55
N ARG A 2 12.34 14.52 -5.95
CA ARG A 2 11.71 13.37 -5.29
C ARG A 2 10.52 12.92 -6.14
N THR A 3 10.39 11.63 -6.35
CA THR A 3 9.30 11.02 -7.15
C THR A 3 8.52 10.06 -6.26
N VAL A 4 7.20 10.07 -6.38
CA VAL A 4 6.30 9.14 -5.68
C VAL A 4 5.62 8.28 -6.74
N TYR A 5 5.73 6.96 -6.58
CA TYR A 5 5.05 5.98 -7.44
C TYR A 5 3.89 5.37 -6.66
N ILE A 6 2.67 5.48 -7.20
CA ILE A 6 1.47 4.83 -6.65
C ILE A 6 1.17 3.61 -7.52
N VAL A 7 1.44 2.41 -6.99
CA VAL A 7 1.19 1.15 -7.69
C VAL A 7 -0.11 0.54 -7.17
N SER A 8 -1.17 0.62 -7.98
CA SER A 8 -2.52 0.15 -7.63
C SER A 8 -3.09 -0.80 -8.70
N GLY A 9 -4.22 -1.44 -8.40
CA GLY A 9 -4.88 -2.43 -9.24
C GLY A 9 -5.53 -3.58 -8.44
N PRO A 10 -6.23 -4.52 -9.11
CA PRO A 10 -6.92 -5.62 -8.46
C PRO A 10 -6.01 -6.55 -7.64
N ALA A 11 -6.58 -7.32 -6.72
CA ALA A 11 -5.86 -8.39 -6.03
C ALA A 11 -5.28 -9.40 -7.06
N GLY A 12 -4.04 -9.84 -6.85
CA GLY A 12 -3.38 -10.80 -7.76
C GLY A 12 -2.77 -10.23 -9.05
N VAL A 13 -3.00 -8.94 -9.41
CA VAL A 13 -2.44 -8.34 -10.64
C VAL A 13 -0.92 -8.17 -10.62
N GLY A 14 -0.27 -8.39 -9.47
CA GLY A 14 1.18 -8.32 -9.32
C GLY A 14 1.73 -7.03 -8.72
N LYS A 15 0.90 -6.18 -8.08
CA LYS A 15 1.33 -4.92 -7.43
C LYS A 15 2.59 -5.09 -6.57
N SER A 16 2.55 -6.02 -5.61
CA SER A 16 3.67 -6.26 -4.67
C SER A 16 4.94 -6.72 -5.39
N THR A 17 4.79 -7.54 -6.44
CA THR A 17 5.89 -8.00 -7.28
C THR A 17 6.52 -6.83 -8.04
N THR A 18 5.70 -6.01 -8.71
CA THR A 18 6.16 -4.85 -9.48
C THR A 18 6.83 -3.81 -8.58
N SER A 19 6.21 -3.47 -7.44
CA SER A 19 6.78 -2.51 -6.48
C SER A 19 8.11 -3.00 -5.90
N SER A 20 8.22 -4.30 -5.57
CA SER A 20 9.46 -4.88 -5.06
C SER A 20 10.59 -4.86 -6.10
N ALA A 21 10.27 -5.09 -7.37
CA ALA A 21 11.24 -4.99 -8.46
C ALA A 21 11.68 -3.52 -8.70
N LEU A 22 10.73 -2.58 -8.64
CA LEU A 22 11.00 -1.15 -8.81
C LEU A 22 11.97 -0.62 -7.75
N VAL A 23 11.73 -0.94 -6.47
CA VAL A 23 12.57 -0.48 -5.35
C VAL A 23 14.00 -1.00 -5.47
N LYS A 24 14.18 -2.24 -5.95
CA LYS A 24 15.51 -2.83 -6.21
C LYS A 24 16.24 -2.19 -7.39
N ALA A 25 15.51 -1.60 -8.34
CA ALA A 25 16.09 -0.94 -9.51
C ALA A 25 16.48 0.53 -9.26
N LEU A 26 16.03 1.12 -8.14
CA LEU A 26 16.30 2.51 -7.78
C LEU A 26 17.42 2.59 -6.73
N GLU A 27 18.37 3.50 -6.93
CA GLU A 27 19.53 3.68 -6.04
C GLU A 27 19.17 4.11 -4.61
N SER A 28 18.18 5.00 -4.47
CA SER A 28 17.69 5.47 -3.17
C SER A 28 16.17 5.55 -3.20
N SER A 29 15.52 4.56 -2.62
CA SER A 29 14.06 4.47 -2.59
C SER A 29 13.56 3.83 -1.30
N ALA A 30 12.27 4.02 -1.03
CA ALA A 30 11.57 3.40 0.09
C ALA A 30 10.29 2.72 -0.44
N TYR A 31 9.94 1.59 0.16
CA TYR A 31 8.72 0.85 -0.14
C TYR A 31 7.73 0.97 1.02
N ILE A 32 6.51 1.41 0.72
CA ILE A 32 5.40 1.42 1.67
C ILE A 32 4.30 0.53 1.10
N SER A 33 3.91 -0.50 1.84
CA SER A 33 2.78 -1.37 1.50
C SER A 33 1.53 -0.90 2.23
N GLY A 34 0.45 -0.67 1.49
CA GLY A 34 -0.85 -0.31 2.08
C GLY A 34 -1.35 -1.39 3.05
N ASP A 35 -1.24 -2.66 2.64
CA ASP A 35 -1.64 -3.80 3.48
C ASP A 35 -0.82 -3.85 4.77
N ALA A 36 0.49 -3.61 4.70
CA ALA A 36 1.34 -3.63 5.89
C ALA A 36 1.03 -2.51 6.87
N VAL A 37 0.63 -1.33 6.38
CA VAL A 37 0.20 -0.21 7.24
C VAL A 37 -1.17 -0.48 7.85
N HIS A 38 -2.10 -1.05 7.09
CA HIS A 38 -3.42 -1.46 7.59
C HIS A 38 -3.30 -2.47 8.73
N ASP A 39 -2.46 -3.49 8.55
CA ASP A 39 -2.25 -4.56 9.55
C ASP A 39 -1.53 -4.08 10.83
N MET A 40 -1.04 -2.83 10.88
CA MET A 40 -0.50 -2.24 12.11
C MET A 40 -1.59 -1.96 13.16
N HIS A 41 -2.86 -1.91 12.77
CA HIS A 41 -3.96 -1.63 13.69
C HIS A 41 -4.37 -2.91 14.44
N VAL A 42 -3.87 -3.09 15.67
CA VAL A 42 -4.04 -4.34 16.43
C VAL A 42 -5.40 -4.46 17.14
N SER A 43 -6.01 -3.34 17.55
CA SER A 43 -7.28 -3.34 18.29
C SER A 43 -8.36 -2.62 17.49
N GLY A 44 -9.52 -3.24 17.31
CA GLY A 44 -10.62 -2.65 16.53
C GLY A 44 -10.42 -2.69 15.01
N GLN A 45 -9.55 -3.58 14.51
CA GLN A 45 -9.34 -3.77 13.08
C GLN A 45 -10.68 -4.12 12.40
N GLN A 46 -11.05 -3.30 11.43
CA GLN A 46 -12.18 -3.54 10.55
C GLN A 46 -11.65 -3.75 9.14
N LYS A 47 -12.42 -4.43 8.29
CA LYS A 47 -12.02 -4.50 6.89
C LYS A 47 -12.12 -3.10 6.30
N PRO A 48 -11.22 -2.72 5.36
CA PRO A 48 -11.21 -1.37 4.79
C PRO A 48 -12.55 -0.94 4.17
N TRP A 49 -13.35 -1.89 3.70
CA TRP A 49 -14.67 -1.65 3.10
C TRP A 49 -15.84 -1.73 4.10
N GLU A 50 -15.58 -2.10 5.35
CA GLU A 50 -16.58 -2.15 6.44
C GLU A 50 -16.48 -0.93 7.36
N SER A 51 -15.34 -0.24 7.35
CA SER A 51 -15.08 0.93 8.20
C SER A 51 -15.62 2.22 7.57
N GLU A 52 -16.72 2.76 8.10
CA GLU A 52 -17.30 4.05 7.64
C GLU A 52 -16.31 5.22 7.77
N SER A 53 -15.49 5.22 8.83
CA SER A 53 -14.49 6.28 9.05
C SER A 53 -13.38 6.23 8.01
N GLU A 54 -12.94 5.04 7.59
CA GLU A 54 -11.92 4.89 6.55
C GLU A 54 -12.47 5.19 5.15
N VAL A 55 -13.71 4.76 4.86
CA VAL A 55 -14.38 5.03 3.58
C VAL A 55 -14.61 6.53 3.37
N THR A 56 -14.80 7.31 4.44
CA THR A 56 -15.01 8.77 4.37
C THR A 56 -13.72 9.58 4.20
N LEU A 57 -12.52 8.96 4.28
CA LEU A 57 -11.24 9.65 4.07
C LEU A 57 -10.93 9.92 2.58
N ILE A 58 -11.74 9.38 1.67
CA ILE A 58 -11.61 9.50 0.21
C ILE A 58 -12.56 10.59 -0.30
#